data_AF-A0A973X5W5-F1
#
_entry.id   AF-A0A973X5W5-F1
#
_cell.length_a   1.000
_cell.length_b   1.000
_cell.length_c   1.000
_cell.angle_alpha   90.00
_cell.angle_beta   90.00
_cell.angle_gamma   90.00
#
_symmetry.space_group_name_H-M   'P 1'
#
loop_
_entity.id
_entity.type
_entity.pdbx_description
1 polymer ?
#
loop_
_entity_poly.entity_id
_entity_poly.type
_entity_poly.pdbx_seq_one_letter_code
_entity_poly.pdbx_strand_id
1 'polypeptide(L)' 'MNVVFDFGAVLFTWRPAEIVADTFPTRAATPLQAQQLAKDMFGHNDWHDYDRGLLEMDVVVERLSSRLD' A
#
# COMPACT_ATOMS: atom_id res chain seq x y z
N MET A 1 -11.49 -29.38 14.05
CA MET A 1 -10.20 -28.74 13.78
C MET A 1 -10.48 -27.50 12.96
N ASN A 2 -9.95 -26.34 13.36
CA ASN A 2 -10.18 -25.07 12.66
C ASN A 2 -8.90 -24.69 11.92
N VAL A 3 -9.05 -24.19 10.69
CA VAL A 3 -7.94 -23.67 9.87
C VAL A 3 -8.21 -22.20 9.63
N VAL A 4 -7.19 -21.37 9.86
CA VAL A 4 -7.24 -19.92 9.64
C VAL A 4 -6.33 -19.59 8.48
N PHE A 5 -6.87 -18.86 7.50
CA PHE A 5 -6.11 -18.35 6.36
C PHE A 5 -5.94 -16.85 6.52
N ASP A 6 -4.73 -16.36 6.33
CA ASP A 6 -4.52 -14.96 6.01
C ASP A 6 -5.14 -14.66 4.62
N PHE A 7 -5.47 -13.41 4.35
CA PHE A 7 -5.96 -13.00 3.05
C PHE A 7 -4.79 -12.67 2.11
N GLY A 8 -3.93 -11.74 2.54
CA GLY A 8 -2.79 -11.28 1.75
C GLY A 8 -1.75 -12.37 1.55
N ALA A 9 -1.32 -12.57 0.31
CA ALA A 9 -0.32 -13.57 -0.10
C ALA A 9 -0.71 -15.05 0.16
N VAL A 10 -1.93 -15.32 0.62
CA VAL A 10 -2.45 -16.69 0.82
C VAL A 10 -3.67 -16.93 -0.08
N LEU A 11 -4.77 -16.19 0.15
CA LEU A 11 -5.97 -16.29 -0.69
C LEU A 11 -5.94 -15.30 -1.86
N PHE A 12 -5.25 -14.17 -1.68
CA PHE A 12 -5.12 -13.12 -2.67
C PHE A 12 -3.65 -12.79 -2.94
N THR A 13 -3.26 -12.75 -4.21
CA THR A 13 -1.91 -12.32 -4.58
C THR A 13 -1.80 -10.80 -4.47
N TRP A 14 -1.42 -10.31 -3.29
CA TRP A 14 -1.13 -8.90 -3.04
C TRP A 14 0.19 -8.50 -3.72
N ARG A 15 0.13 -7.56 -4.68
CA ARG A 15 1.28 -7.13 -5.49
C ARG A 15 1.43 -5.60 -5.47
N PRO A 16 1.83 -5.01 -4.33
CA PRO A 16 1.81 -3.56 -4.14
C PRO A 16 2.70 -2.81 -5.14
N ALA A 17 3.86 -3.39 -5.51
CA ALA A 17 4.76 -2.78 -6.51
C ALA A 17 4.12 -2.72 -7.92
N GLU A 18 3.38 -3.76 -8.32
CA GLU A 18 2.67 -3.77 -9.62
C GLU A 18 1.53 -2.75 -9.61
N ILE A 19 0.76 -2.69 -8.51
CA ILE A 19 -0.34 -1.72 -8.35
C ILE A 19 0.16 -0.28 -8.49
N VAL A 20 1.26 0.08 -7.82
CA VAL A 20 1.79 1.46 -7.91
C VAL A 20 2.45 1.75 -9.26
N ALA A 21 3.06 0.74 -9.92
CA ALA A 21 3.61 0.91 -11.27
C ALA A 21 2.51 1.18 -12.30
N ASP A 22 1.39 0.46 -12.21
CA ASP A 22 0.24 0.64 -13.10
C ASP A 22 -0.49 1.97 -12.83
N THR A 23 -0.61 2.37 -11.56
CA THR A 23 -1.35 3.58 -11.15
C THR A 23 -0.53 4.86 -11.34
N PHE A 24 0.79 4.80 -11.10
CA PHE A 24 1.69 5.96 -11.10
C PHE A 24 2.91 5.74 -12.02
N PRO A 25 2.72 5.50 -13.33
CA PRO A 25 3.79 5.08 -14.22
C PRO A 25 4.94 6.09 -14.33
N THR A 26 4.69 7.38 -14.09
CA THR A 26 5.74 8.42 -14.07
C THR A 26 6.55 8.43 -12.78
N ARG A 27 5.98 8.04 -11.64
CA ARG A 27 6.67 7.97 -10.34
C ARG A 27 7.30 6.59 -10.07
N ALA A 28 6.77 5.54 -10.72
CA ALA A 28 7.19 4.15 -10.58
C ALA A 28 7.66 3.54 -11.91
N ALA A 29 8.43 4.31 -12.70
CA ALA A 29 8.88 3.93 -14.05
C ALA A 29 9.83 2.73 -14.09
N THR A 30 10.43 2.36 -12.95
CA THR A 30 11.34 1.22 -12.84
C THR A 30 10.91 0.28 -11.69
N PRO A 31 11.29 -1.01 -11.73
CA PRO A 31 10.98 -1.93 -10.64
C PRO A 31 11.47 -1.45 -9.27
N LEU A 32 12.63 -0.79 -9.22
CA LEU A 32 13.18 -0.24 -7.99
C LEU A 32 12.34 0.93 -7.46
N GLN A 33 11.94 1.85 -8.34
CA GLN A 33 11.07 2.98 -7.97
C GLN A 33 9.69 2.49 -7.53
N ALA A 34 9.13 1.50 -8.21
CA ALA A 34 7.85 0.88 -7.84
C ALA A 34 7.91 0.25 -6.45
N GLN A 35 8.97 -0.50 -6.14
CA GLN A 35 9.17 -1.07 -4.80
C GLN A 35 9.32 0.01 -3.73
N GLN A 36 10.09 1.06 -4.01
CA GLN A 36 10.29 2.16 -3.06
C GLN A 36 8.98 2.90 -2.80
N LEU A 37 8.22 3.26 -3.84
CA LEU A 37 6.94 3.93 -3.71
C LEU A 37 5.92 3.05 -2.96
N ALA A 38 5.83 1.76 -3.27
CA ALA A 38 4.98 0.83 -2.55
C ALA A 38 5.32 0.77 -1.05
N LYS A 39 6.61 0.78 -0.70
CA LYS A 39 7.06 0.80 0.69
C LYS A 39 6.69 2.12 1.38
N ASP A 40 6.87 3.25 0.71
CA ASP A 40 6.58 4.59 1.26
C ASP A 40 5.08 4.84 1.45
N MET A 41 4.23 4.14 0.68
CA MET A 41 2.78 4.14 0.80
C MET A 41 2.29 3.16 1.88
N PHE A 42 2.55 1.86 1.71
CA PHE A 42 1.92 0.79 2.51
C PHE A 42 2.71 0.38 3.76
N GLY A 43 3.96 0.84 3.90
CA GLY A 43 4.80 0.61 5.08
C GLY A 43 4.78 1.77 6.08
N HIS A 44 3.98 2.81 5.85
CA HIS A 44 3.89 3.98 6.72
C HIS A 44 2.83 3.80 7.82
N ASN A 45 3.03 4.44 8.97
CA ASN A 45 2.10 4.36 10.11
C ASN A 45 0.66 4.75 9.76
N ASP A 46 0.44 5.78 8.93
CA ASP A 46 -0.93 6.14 8.48
C ASP A 46 -1.64 4.95 7.80
N TRP A 47 -0.94 4.14 7.00
CA TRP A 47 -1.53 2.94 6.40
C TRP A 47 -1.83 1.87 7.45
N HIS A 48 -0.92 1.66 8.42
CA HIS A 48 -1.12 0.72 9.52
C HIS A 48 -2.24 1.14 10.48
N ASP A 49 -2.46 2.44 10.66
CA ASP A 49 -3.56 2.96 11.47
C ASP A 49 -4.89 2.82 10.73
N TYR A 50 -4.92 3.05 9.41
CA TYR A 50 -6.06 2.75 8.56
C TYR A 50 -6.44 1.26 8.57
N ASP A 51 -5.47 0.38 8.35
CA ASP A 51 -5.68 -1.08 8.32
C ASP A 51 -6.25 -1.63 9.65
N ARG A 52 -5.98 -0.94 10.76
CA ARG A 52 -6.51 -1.26 12.09
C ARG A 52 -7.76 -0.44 12.48
N GLY A 53 -8.29 0.37 11.58
CA GLY A 53 -9.52 1.15 11.79
C GLY A 53 -9.37 2.38 12.69
N LEU A 54 -8.16 2.92 12.82
CA LEU A 54 -7.85 4.12 13.64
C LEU A 54 -7.80 5.42 12.83
N LEU A 55 -7.80 5.32 11.50
CA LEU A 55 -7.72 6.46 10.59
C LEU A 55 -8.70 6.26 9.45
N GLU A 56 -9.44 7.31 9.08
CA GLU A 56 -10.39 7.27 7.96
C GLU A 56 -9.66 7.34 6.61
N MET A 57 -10.28 6.76 5.57
CA MET A 57 -9.67 6.63 4.25
C MET A 57 -9.31 7.98 3.62
N ASP A 58 -10.19 8.97 3.73
CA ASP A 58 -9.97 10.32 3.20
C ASP A 58 -8.75 10.99 3.85
N VAL A 59 -8.58 10.82 5.16
CA VAL A 59 -7.43 11.34 5.91
C VAL A 59 -6.13 10.66 5.48
N VAL A 60 -6.14 9.35 5.25
CA VAL A 60 -4.97 8.60 4.78
C VAL A 60 -4.54 9.08 3.40
N VAL A 61 -5.51 9.26 2.50
CA VAL A 61 -5.26 9.74 1.13
C VAL A 61 -4.64 11.13 1.16
N GLU A 62 -5.21 12.06 1.92
CA GLU A 62 -4.70 13.44 2.04
C GLU A 62 -3.28 13.49 2.61
N ARG A 63 -3.02 12.76 3.70
CA ARG A 63 -1.69 12.74 4.33
C ARG A 63 -0.64 12.08 3.43
N LEU A 64 -1.00 10.99 2.77
CA LEU A 64 -0.10 10.28 1.86
C LEU A 64 0.25 11.16 0.67
N SER A 65 -0.73 11.78 0.01
CA SER A 65 -0.46 12.64 -1.14
C SER A 65 0.42 13.82 -0.74
N SER A 66 0.09 14.50 0.36
CA SER A 66 0.84 15.66 0.84
C SER A 66 2.29 15.32 1.22
N ARG A 67 2.54 14.12 1.75
CA ARG A 67 3.90 13.66 2.10
C ARG A 67 4.73 13.30 0.86
N LEU A 68 4.08 12.75 -0.15
CA LEU A 68 4.75 12.18 -1.32
C LEU A 68 4.80 13.12 -2.52
N ASP A 69 4.11 14.27 -2.51
CA ASP A 69 4.15 15.30 -3.55
C ASP A 69 5.56 15.80 -3.84
#